data_AF-A0A5E4A5T1-F1
#
_entry.id   AF-A0A5E4A5T1-F1
#
_cell.length_a   1.000
_cell.length_b   1.000
_cell.length_c   1.000
_cell.angle_alpha   90.00
_cell.angle_beta   90.00
_cell.angle_gamma   90.00
#
_symmetry.space_group_name_H-M   'P 1'
#
loop_
_entity.id
_entity.type
_entity.pdbx_description
1 polymer ?
#
loop_
_entity_poly.entity_id
_entity_poly.type
_entity_poly.pdbx_seq_one_letter_code
_entity_poly.pdbx_strand_id
1 'polypeptide(L)' 'MSKPWSCFGYPLSIFFIVVNEFCERFSYYGMRAILILYFTNFIGWDDNLSTAIYHTFVALCYLTPILGALIADSWLGKFK' A
#
# COMPACT_ATOMS: atom_id res chain seq x y z
N MET A 1 -0.49 27.89 25.09
CA MET A 1 -0.72 26.47 24.76
C MET A 1 -1.96 26.40 23.87
N SER A 2 -1.80 26.36 22.54
CA SER A 2 -2.95 26.27 21.61
C SER A 2 -3.62 24.90 21.78
N LYS A 3 -4.94 24.87 21.90
CA LYS A 3 -5.70 23.62 21.85
C LYS A 3 -5.37 22.92 20.52
N PRO A 4 -4.90 21.66 20.51
CA PRO A 4 -4.74 20.93 19.26
C PRO A 4 -6.11 20.83 18.60
N TRP A 5 -6.16 21.06 17.29
CA TRP A 5 -7.36 20.89 16.51
C TRP A 5 -7.87 19.46 16.70
N SER A 6 -9.14 19.31 17.09
CA SER A 6 -9.77 18.02 17.32
C SER A 6 -10.92 17.85 16.34
N CYS A 7 -10.98 16.69 15.70
CA CYS A 7 -12.05 16.30 14.80
C CYS A 7 -12.65 15.00 15.35
N PHE A 8 -13.97 14.95 15.54
CA PHE A 8 -14.66 13.79 16.17
C PHE A 8 -14.12 13.36 17.55
N GLY A 9 -13.50 14.28 18.31
CA GLY A 9 -12.90 13.98 19.62
C GLY A 9 -11.48 13.39 19.57
N TYR A 10 -10.90 13.25 18.38
CA TYR A 10 -9.54 12.77 18.16
C TYR A 10 -8.63 13.91 17.63
N PRO A 11 -7.30 13.85 17.85
CA PRO A 11 -6.37 14.83 17.26
C PRO A 11 -6.45 14.81 15.73
N LEU A 12 -6.39 16.00 15.12
CA LEU A 12 -6.51 16.19 13.66
C LEU A 12 -5.58 15.29 12.84
N SER A 13 -4.39 14.96 13.36
CA SER A 13 -3.42 14.07 12.70
C SER A 13 -3.99 12.69 12.36
N ILE A 14 -4.89 12.14 13.19
CA ILE A 14 -5.50 10.83 12.95
C ILE A 14 -6.36 10.85 11.70
N PHE A 15 -7.07 11.96 11.45
CA PHE A 15 -7.89 12.10 10.24
C PHE A 15 -7.04 11.99 8.97
N PHE A 16 -5.87 12.64 8.95
CA PHE A 16 -4.93 12.55 7.83
C PHE A 16 -4.38 11.13 7.64
N ILE A 17 -4.04 10.44 8.74
CA ILE A 17 -3.54 9.06 8.68
C ILE A 17 -4.60 8.13 8.10
N VAL A 18 -5.87 8.25 8.53
CA VAL A 18 -6.97 7.39 8.07
C VAL A 18 -7.25 7.61 6.58
N VAL A 19 -7.29 8.87 6.13
CA VAL A 19 -7.50 9.18 4.70
C VAL A 19 -6.33 8.64 3.86
N ASN A 20 -5.10 8.77 4.35
CA ASN A 20 -3.93 8.23 3.67
C ASN A 20 -4.00 6.70 3.55
N GLU A 21 -4.30 5.99 4.64
CA GLU A 21 -4.48 4.53 4.62
C GLU A 21 -5.61 4.12 3.66
N PHE A 22 -6.72 4.85 3.65
CA PHE A 22 -7.82 4.59 2.72
C PHE A 22 -7.38 4.71 1.26
N CYS A 23 -6.67 5.80 0.91
CA CYS A 23 -6.15 6.00 -0.44
C CYS A 23 -5.14 4.90 -0.84
N GLU A 24 -4.26 4.50 0.08
CA GLU A 24 -3.30 3.42 -0.14
C GLU A 24 -4.02 2.10 -0.42
N ARG A 25 -5.01 1.72 0.41
CA ARG A 25 -5.80 0.49 0.22
C ARG A 25 -6.62 0.51 -1.05
N PHE A 26 -7.23 1.65 -1.39
CA PHE A 26 -7.99 1.80 -2.62
C PHE A 26 -7.10 1.56 -3.85
N SER A 27 -5.92 2.18 -3.90
CA SER A 27 -4.96 1.99 -4.99
C SER A 27 -4.48 0.54 -5.07
N TYR A 28 -4.14 -0.06 -3.94
CA TYR A 28 -3.65 -1.44 -3.87
C TYR A 28 -4.68 -2.45 -4.39
N TYR A 29 -5.91 -2.42 -3.86
CA TYR A 29 -6.96 -3.35 -4.30
C TYR A 29 -7.44 -3.07 -5.72
N GLY A 30 -7.49 -1.79 -6.14
CA GLY A 30 -7.84 -1.39 -7.49
C GLY A 30 -6.87 -1.96 -8.53
N MET A 31 -5.57 -1.77 -8.32
CA MET A 31 -4.54 -2.37 -9.18
C MET A 31 -4.62 -3.90 -9.16
N ARG A 32 -4.73 -4.51 -7.98
CA ARG A 32 -4.79 -5.98 -7.84
C ARG A 32 -5.98 -6.60 -8.60
N ALA A 33 -7.13 -5.92 -8.64
CA ALA A 33 -8.31 -6.39 -9.36
C ALA A 33 -8.13 -6.43 -10.89
N ILE A 34 -7.43 -5.46 -11.46
CA ILE A 34 -7.24 -5.33 -12.92
C ILE A 34 -5.94 -5.97 -13.43
N LEU A 35 -5.00 -6.29 -12.55
CA LEU A 35 -3.64 -6.70 -12.94
C LEU A 35 -3.60 -7.99 -13.76
N ILE A 36 -4.36 -9.02 -13.36
CA ILE A 36 -4.45 -10.28 -14.12
C ILE A 36 -5.09 -10.02 -15.49
N LEU A 37 -6.18 -9.24 -15.53
CA LEU A 37 -6.86 -8.90 -16.78
C LEU A 37 -5.92 -8.17 -17.75
N TYR A 38 -5.06 -7.29 -17.23
CA TYR A 38 -4.06 -6.60 -18.03
C TYR A 38 -3.03 -7.56 -18.64
N PHE A 39 -2.50 -8.51 -17.85
CA PHE A 39 -1.54 -9.49 -18.36
C PHE A 39 -2.15 -10.42 -19.42
N THR A 40 -3.38 -10.88 -19.21
CA THR A 40 -4.02 -11.82 -20.13
C THR A 40 -4.58 -11.13 -21.38
N ASN A 41 -5.22 -9.96 -21.25
CA ASN A 41 -5.92 -9.32 -22.39
C ASN A 41 -5.05 -8.33 -23.16
N PHE A 42 -4.15 -7.61 -22.50
CA PHE A 42 -3.34 -6.58 -23.15
C PHE A 42 -1.95 -7.09 -23.54
N ILE A 43 -1.27 -7.78 -22.63
CA ILE A 43 0.03 -8.38 -22.94
C ILE A 43 -0.11 -9.70 -23.71
N GLY A 44 -1.20 -10.45 -23.49
CA GLY A 44 -1.44 -11.73 -24.15
C GLY A 44 -0.61 -12.88 -23.54
N TRP A 45 -0.28 -12.80 -22.26
CA TRP A 45 0.41 -13.89 -21.56
C TRP A 45 -0.53 -15.04 -21.20
N ASP A 46 0.03 -16.24 -21.09
CA ASP A 46 -0.67 -17.42 -20.59
C ASP A 46 -1.21 -17.18 -19.18
N ASP A 47 -2.38 -17.75 -18.87
CA ASP A 47 -3.05 -17.63 -17.58
C ASP A 47 -2.16 -18.13 -16.42
N ASN A 48 -1.39 -19.20 -16.64
CA ASN A 48 -0.47 -19.74 -15.65
C ASN A 48 0.67 -18.75 -15.34
N LEU A 49 1.25 -18.15 -16.38
CA LEU A 49 2.32 -17.15 -16.22
C LEU A 49 1.79 -15.89 -15.52
N SER A 50 0.63 -15.40 -15.97
CA SER A 50 -0.03 -14.22 -15.40
C SER A 50 -0.35 -14.41 -13.92
N THR A 51 -0.85 -15.60 -13.54
CA THR A 51 -1.15 -15.96 -12.16
C THR A 51 0.13 -16.10 -11.32
N ALA A 52 1.18 -16.72 -11.85
CA ALA A 52 2.46 -16.85 -11.16
C ALA A 52 3.09 -15.47 -10.85
N ILE A 53 3.08 -14.56 -11.82
CA ILE A 53 3.60 -13.20 -11.66
C ILE A 53 2.74 -12.43 -10.65
N TYR A 54 1.42 -12.53 -10.74
CA TYR A 54 0.50 -11.91 -9.78
C TYR A 54 0.78 -12.35 -8.34
N HIS A 55 0.92 -13.66 -8.09
CA HIS A 55 1.23 -14.15 -6.74
C HIS A 55 2.63 -13.74 -6.28
N THR A 56 3.60 -13.72 -7.18
CA THR A 56 4.96 -13.25 -6.88
C THR A 56 4.95 -11.78 -6.47
N PHE A 57 4.23 -10.94 -7.22
CA PHE A 57 4.06 -9.53 -6.89
C PHE A 57 3.40 -9.35 -5.51
N VAL A 58 2.32 -10.07 -5.23
CA VAL A 58 1.65 -10.01 -3.92
C VAL A 58 2.58 -10.45 -2.80
N ALA A 59 3.35 -11.53 -2.99
CA ALA A 59 4.32 -12.00 -2.01
C ALA A 59 5.40 -10.95 -1.73
N LEU A 60 5.90 -10.26 -2.76
CA LEU A 60 6.85 -9.16 -2.60
C LEU A 60 6.23 -7.97 -1.86
N CYS A 61 4.98 -7.60 -2.13
CA CYS A 61 4.28 -6.57 -1.35
C CYS A 61 4.16 -6.91 0.14
N TYR A 62 4.10 -8.19 0.51
CA TYR A 62 4.11 -8.60 1.92
C TYR A 62 5.53 -8.74 2.51
N LEU A 63 6.55 -8.93 1.68
CA LEU A 63 7.95 -9.03 2.12
C LEU A 63 8.60 -7.65 2.28
N THR A 64 8.33 -6.72 1.36
CA THR A 64 8.89 -5.37 1.34
C THR A 64 8.71 -4.55 2.63
N PRO A 65 7.62 -4.69 3.43
CA PRO A 65 7.50 -4.01 4.71
C PRO A 65 8.60 -4.39 5.71
N ILE A 66 9.13 -5.61 5.64
CA ILE A 66 10.25 -6.04 6.49
C ILE A 66 11.49 -5.20 6.16
N LEU A 67 11.81 -5.07 4.87
CA LEU A 67 12.91 -4.23 4.40
C LEU A 67 12.66 -2.75 4.72
N GLY A 68 11.43 -2.28 4.52
CA GLY A 68 11.02 -0.92 4.85
C GLY A 68 11.18 -0.60 6.34
N ALA A 69 10.83 -1.52 7.23
CA ALA A 69 10.99 -1.37 8.67
C ALA A 69 12.47 -1.25 9.06
N LEU A 70 13.34 -2.12 8.52
CA LEU A 70 14.78 -2.06 8.78
C LEU A 70 15.38 -0.71 8.35
N ILE A 71 14.97 -0.21 7.17
CA ILE A 71 15.43 1.09 6.64
C ILE A 71 14.89 2.25 7.48
N ALA A 72 13.61 2.22 7.85
CA ALA A 72 12.97 3.25 8.66
C ALA A 72 13.60 3.35 10.06
N ASP A 73 13.93 2.21 10.67
CA ASP A 73 14.54 2.15 11.99
C ASP A 73 16.04 2.51 11.97
N SER A 74 16.74 2.27 10.86
CA SER A 74 18.19 2.50 10.78
C SER A 74 18.58 3.92 10.36
N TRP A 75 17.85 4.55 9.42
CA TRP A 75 18.35 5.76 8.73
C TRP A 75 17.35 6.90 8.59
N LEU A 76 16.11 6.61 8.18
CA LEU A 76 15.15 7.65 7.81
C LEU A 76 14.33 8.19 8.99
N GLY A 77 14.05 7.36 10.00
CA GLY A 77 13.12 7.67 11.08
C GLY A 77 11.66 7.61 10.60
N LYS A 78 10.75 7.12 11.45
CA LYS A 78 9.36 6.82 11.07
C LYS A 78 8.50 8.04 10.66
N PHE A 79 8.89 9.26 11.08
CA PHE A 79 8.10 10.49 10.90
C PHE A 79 8.97 11.73 10.69
N LYS A 80 10.17 11.56 10.12
CA LYS A 80 11.12 12.66 9.96
C LYS A 80 10.69 13.62 8.85
#